data_AF-A0A653MX69-F1
#
_entry.id   AF-A0A653MX69-F1
#
_cell.length_a   1.000
_cell.length_b   1.000
_cell.length_c   1.000
_cell.angle_alpha   90.00
_cell.angle_beta   90.00
_cell.angle_gamma   90.00
#
_symmetry.space_group_name_H-M   'P 1'
#
loop_
_entity.id
_entity.type
_entity.pdbx_description
1 polymer ?
#
loop_
_entity_poly.entity_id
_entity_poly.type
_entity_poly.pdbx_seq_one_letter_code
_entity_poly.pdbx_strand_id
1 'polypeptide(L)'
;MLTIATQPQKYGVTENKKRTLDALTIQVLNATDEVAQLQAIVDSLTDKLATYQGFLTQADANKTQAQNNVTLMNTVIQNALNLKDNSEIALKEVIKANEKTEKVAKNCTSVTNKLIYTAEMVNKLANLIVRKKAQNPLISDQLITMVTAAGTNANNAVALSLVALNSAFVAQSTNKDVLNISGLENLQSVKLYNKLINDNLTSSPYKSLNTLLNDAYNFAVLEFDKMQKAYNETLNQLNLKTSDLNKAQINLKSLQSGLAAANAAALAS
;
A
#
# COMPACT_ATOMS: atom_id res chain seq x y z
N MET A 1 79.16 -63.82 -7.70
CA MET A 1 77.94 -62.99 -7.90
C MET A 1 76.92 -63.85 -8.63
N LEU A 2 75.98 -64.42 -7.89
CA LEU A 2 74.89 -65.25 -8.45
C LEU A 2 73.74 -64.33 -8.83
N THR A 3 73.56 -64.11 -10.12
CA THR A 3 72.39 -63.47 -10.72
C THR A 3 71.20 -64.41 -10.54
N ILE A 4 70.29 -64.05 -9.64
CA ILE A 4 69.00 -64.72 -9.50
C ILE A 4 68.14 -64.26 -10.68
N ALA A 5 68.06 -65.09 -11.72
CA ALA A 5 67.10 -64.91 -12.79
C ALA A 5 65.69 -65.22 -12.24
N THR A 6 64.87 -64.19 -12.03
CA THR A 6 63.43 -64.34 -11.81
C THR A 6 62.82 -64.94 -13.07
N GLN A 7 62.51 -66.24 -13.04
CA GLN A 7 61.76 -66.87 -14.11
C GLN A 7 60.40 -66.17 -14.28
N PRO A 8 59.97 -65.84 -15.51
CA PRO A 8 58.62 -65.37 -15.75
C PRO A 8 57.65 -66.48 -15.36
N GLN A 9 56.74 -66.24 -14.41
CA GLN A 9 55.65 -67.16 -14.10
C GLN A 9 54.87 -67.44 -15.39
N LYS A 10 55.06 -68.63 -15.96
CA LYS A 10 54.25 -69.14 -17.07
C LYS A 10 52.87 -69.47 -16.53
N TYR A 11 51.95 -68.52 -16.60
CA TYR A 11 50.53 -68.78 -16.37
C TYR A 11 50.00 -69.70 -17.48
N GLY A 12 49.26 -70.74 -17.11
CA GLY A 12 48.46 -71.49 -18.06
C GLY A 12 47.44 -70.58 -18.73
N VAL A 13 47.05 -70.88 -19.98
CA VAL A 13 46.04 -70.12 -20.74
C VAL A 13 44.75 -69.94 -19.91
N THR A 14 44.41 -70.95 -19.10
CA THR A 14 43.27 -70.95 -18.18
C THR A 14 43.42 -69.95 -17.04
N GLU A 15 44.55 -69.92 -16.32
CA GLU A 15 44.82 -68.92 -15.28
C GLU A 15 44.76 -67.49 -15.82
N ASN A 16 45.30 -67.26 -17.03
CA ASN A 16 45.35 -65.92 -17.61
C ASN A 16 43.95 -65.43 -18.05
N LYS A 17 43.11 -66.34 -18.57
CA LYS A 17 41.68 -66.08 -18.86
C LYS A 17 40.91 -65.79 -17.57
N LYS A 18 41.11 -66.60 -16.52
CA LYS A 18 40.47 -66.39 -15.21
C LYS A 18 40.84 -65.03 -14.61
N ARG A 19 42.13 -64.67 -14.62
CA ARG A 19 42.60 -63.36 -14.15
C ARG A 19 41.99 -62.19 -14.94
N THR A 20 41.83 -62.34 -16.26
CA THR A 20 41.20 -61.32 -17.10
C THR A 20 39.72 -61.17 -16.79
N LEU A 21 39.03 -62.29 -16.57
CA LEU A 21 37.64 -62.33 -16.12
C LEU A 21 37.48 -61.65 -14.76
N ASP A 22 38.30 -62.02 -13.78
CA ASP A 22 38.28 -61.43 -12.43
C ASP A 22 38.53 -59.90 -12.49
N ALA A 23 39.51 -59.47 -13.29
CA ALA A 23 39.78 -58.04 -13.48
C ALA A 23 38.59 -57.29 -14.09
N LEU A 24 37.93 -57.87 -15.08
CA LEU A 24 36.78 -57.26 -15.76
C LEU A 24 35.53 -57.28 -14.86
N THR A 25 35.36 -58.31 -14.04
CA THR A 25 34.35 -58.35 -12.98
C THR A 25 34.56 -57.23 -11.96
N ILE A 26 35.78 -56.99 -11.51
CA ILE A 26 36.11 -55.87 -10.61
C ILE A 26 35.79 -54.52 -11.28
N GLN A 27 36.14 -54.35 -12.56
CA GLN A 27 35.82 -53.13 -13.30
C GLN A 27 34.31 -52.88 -13.43
N VAL A 28 33.52 -53.93 -13.72
CA VAL A 28 32.06 -53.83 -13.75
C VAL A 28 31.50 -53.47 -12.38
N LEU A 29 32.06 -54.03 -11.30
CA LEU A 29 31.63 -53.77 -9.93
C LEU A 29 31.89 -52.30 -9.55
N ASN A 30 33.10 -51.81 -9.80
CA ASN A 30 33.47 -50.41 -9.57
C ASN A 30 32.61 -49.43 -10.41
N ALA A 31 32.36 -49.75 -11.68
CA ALA A 31 31.52 -48.91 -12.55
C ALA A 31 30.04 -48.94 -12.11
N THR A 32 29.58 -50.04 -11.53
CA THR A 32 28.24 -50.15 -10.93
C THR A 32 28.13 -49.24 -9.70
N ASP A 33 29.14 -49.26 -8.83
CA ASP A 33 29.20 -48.38 -7.66
C ASP A 33 29.26 -46.89 -8.05
N GLU A 34 30.04 -46.54 -9.08
CA GLU A 34 30.11 -45.18 -9.61
C GLU A 34 28.74 -44.69 -10.13
N VAL A 35 28.04 -45.53 -10.91
CA VAL A 35 26.67 -45.23 -11.38
C VAL A 35 25.72 -45.05 -10.20
N ALA A 36 25.78 -45.91 -9.19
CA ALA A 36 24.92 -45.80 -8.00
C ALA A 36 25.17 -44.51 -7.22
N GLN A 37 26.43 -44.09 -7.06
CA GLN A 37 26.79 -42.83 -6.41
C GLN A 37 26.30 -41.62 -7.19
N LEU A 38 26.51 -41.59 -8.52
CA LEU A 38 26.05 -40.50 -9.37
C LEU A 38 24.53 -40.42 -9.42
N GLN A 39 23.83 -41.56 -9.43
CA GLN A 39 22.37 -41.61 -9.36
C GLN A 39 21.87 -40.99 -8.05
N ALA A 40 22.45 -41.37 -6.90
CA ALA A 40 22.08 -40.80 -5.61
C ALA A 40 22.31 -39.28 -5.55
N ILE A 41 23.37 -38.77 -6.19
CA ILE A 41 23.62 -37.32 -6.29
C ILE A 41 22.56 -36.64 -7.16
N VAL A 42 22.21 -37.23 -8.31
CA VAL A 42 21.16 -36.70 -9.21
C VAL A 42 19.81 -36.65 -8.50
N ASP A 43 19.44 -37.71 -7.78
CA ASP A 43 18.19 -37.77 -7.02
C ASP A 43 18.17 -36.68 -5.94
N SER A 44 19.25 -36.54 -5.17
CA SER A 44 19.37 -35.49 -4.13
C SER A 44 19.30 -34.06 -4.71
N LEU A 45 19.96 -33.81 -5.85
CA LEU A 45 19.91 -32.52 -6.52
C LEU A 45 18.52 -32.23 -7.11
N THR A 46 17.81 -33.27 -7.56
CA THR A 46 16.42 -33.16 -8.05
C THR A 46 15.48 -32.73 -6.92
N ASP A 47 15.57 -33.37 -5.75
CA ASP A 47 14.78 -33.01 -4.56
C ASP A 47 15.10 -31.58 -4.08
N LYS A 48 16.39 -31.21 -4.08
CA LYS A 48 16.83 -29.87 -3.72
C LYS A 48 16.32 -28.82 -4.71
N LEU A 49 16.32 -29.12 -6.01
CA LEU A 49 15.78 -28.24 -7.04
C LEU A 49 14.28 -28.02 -6.85
N ALA A 50 13.52 -29.07 -6.58
CA ALA A 50 12.09 -28.98 -6.28
C ALA A 50 11.82 -28.11 -5.04
N THR A 51 12.66 -28.22 -4.01
CA THR A 51 12.57 -27.38 -2.80
C THR A 51 12.79 -25.90 -3.13
N TYR A 52 13.86 -25.57 -3.89
CA TYR A 52 14.11 -24.18 -4.29
C TYR A 52 13.07 -23.64 -5.26
N GLN A 53 12.46 -24.49 -6.10
CA GLN A 53 11.33 -24.09 -6.93
C GLN A 53 10.14 -23.65 -6.07
N GLY A 54 9.84 -24.39 -5.00
CA GLY A 54 8.80 -24.01 -4.03
C GLY A 54 9.10 -22.67 -3.34
N PHE A 55 10.33 -22.48 -2.85
CA PHE A 55 10.74 -21.22 -2.23
C PHE A 55 10.72 -20.04 -3.22
N LEU A 56 11.11 -20.25 -4.48
CA LEU A 56 11.06 -19.23 -5.51
C LEU A 56 9.61 -18.79 -5.79
N THR A 57 8.68 -19.75 -5.92
CA THR A 57 7.25 -19.45 -6.08
C THR A 57 6.70 -18.65 -4.90
N GLN A 58 7.06 -19.01 -3.66
CA GLN A 58 6.63 -18.26 -2.48
C GLN A 58 7.24 -16.85 -2.43
N ALA A 59 8.53 -16.72 -2.76
CA ALA A 59 9.21 -15.42 -2.79
C ALA A 59 8.60 -14.49 -3.84
N ASP A 60 8.24 -15.01 -5.01
CA ASP A 60 7.57 -14.24 -6.07
C ASP A 60 6.17 -13.76 -5.66
N ALA A 61 5.40 -14.63 -5.00
CA ALA A 61 4.11 -14.28 -4.43
C ALA A 61 4.25 -13.17 -3.36
N ASN A 62 5.22 -13.29 -2.45
CA ASN A 62 5.50 -12.30 -1.41
C ASN A 62 5.93 -10.95 -2.01
N LYS A 63 6.81 -10.96 -3.02
CA LYS A 63 7.23 -9.76 -3.75
C LYS A 63 6.04 -9.07 -4.42
N THR A 64 5.18 -9.83 -5.10
CA THR A 64 3.97 -9.31 -5.73
C THR A 64 3.02 -8.69 -4.70
N GLN A 65 2.81 -9.36 -3.56
CA GLN A 65 1.98 -8.83 -2.48
C GLN A 65 2.56 -7.54 -1.88
N ALA A 66 3.87 -7.50 -1.64
CA ALA A 66 4.54 -6.32 -1.11
C ALA A 66 4.43 -5.13 -2.09
N GLN A 67 4.57 -5.37 -3.40
CA GLN A 67 4.37 -4.36 -4.43
C GLN A 67 2.94 -3.81 -4.46
N ASN A 68 1.94 -4.69 -4.33
CA ASN A 68 0.54 -4.28 -4.24
C ASN A 68 0.29 -3.42 -3.00
N ASN A 69 0.88 -3.76 -1.85
CA ASN A 69 0.78 -2.97 -0.64
C ASN A 69 1.41 -1.57 -0.79
N VAL A 70 2.58 -1.46 -1.44
CA VAL A 70 3.19 -0.16 -1.76
C VAL A 70 2.29 0.66 -2.68
N THR A 71 1.68 0.03 -3.68
CA THR A 71 0.75 0.71 -4.60
C THR A 71 -0.48 1.24 -3.88
N LEU A 72 -1.09 0.42 -3.02
CA LEU A 72 -2.22 0.84 -2.17
C LEU A 72 -1.83 1.99 -1.24
N MET A 73 -0.63 1.93 -0.66
CA MET A 73 -0.11 3.01 0.19
C MET A 73 0.01 4.33 -0.59
N ASN A 74 0.54 4.30 -1.81
CA ASN A 74 0.62 5.49 -2.65
C ASN A 74 -0.78 6.10 -2.90
N THR A 75 -1.81 5.27 -3.10
CA THR A 75 -3.20 5.74 -3.18
C THR A 75 -3.68 6.37 -1.88
N VAL A 76 -3.38 5.77 -0.72
CA VAL A 76 -3.74 6.32 0.59
C VAL A 76 -3.05 7.66 0.84
N ILE A 77 -1.76 7.79 0.50
CA ILE A 77 -1.00 9.04 0.59
C ILE A 77 -1.66 10.12 -0.29
N GLN A 78 -2.02 9.78 -1.53
CA GLN A 78 -2.68 10.73 -2.42
C GLN A 78 -4.05 11.16 -1.87
N ASN A 79 -4.83 10.24 -1.32
CA ASN A 79 -6.11 10.56 -0.68
C ASN A 79 -5.92 11.47 0.54
N ALA A 80 -4.89 11.22 1.36
CA ALA A 80 -4.56 12.08 2.50
C ALA A 80 -4.09 13.47 2.08
N LEU A 81 -3.33 13.58 0.97
CA LEU A 81 -2.95 14.87 0.40
C LEU A 81 -4.18 15.64 -0.10
N ASN A 82 -5.05 14.98 -0.85
CA ASN A 82 -6.30 15.57 -1.34
C ASN A 82 -7.17 16.04 -0.18
N LEU A 83 -7.29 15.24 0.89
CA LEU A 83 -8.00 15.62 2.10
C LEU A 83 -7.37 16.86 2.74
N LYS A 84 -6.04 16.88 2.92
CA LYS A 84 -5.31 18.04 3.45
C LYS A 84 -5.63 19.31 2.65
N ASP A 85 -5.49 19.27 1.33
CA ASP A 85 -5.65 20.45 0.49
C ASP A 85 -7.13 20.91 0.44
N ASN A 86 -8.08 19.97 0.41
CA ASN A 86 -9.51 20.28 0.48
C ASN A 86 -9.90 20.87 1.84
N SER A 87 -9.38 20.36 2.96
CA SER A 87 -9.62 20.92 4.29
C SER A 87 -9.06 22.34 4.41
N GLU A 88 -7.90 22.62 3.80
CA GLU A 88 -7.33 23.98 3.76
C GLU A 88 -8.24 24.95 2.99
N ILE A 89 -8.74 24.53 1.83
CA ILE A 89 -9.68 25.33 1.03
C ILE A 89 -10.97 25.57 1.81
N ALA A 90 -11.54 24.52 2.40
CA ALA A 90 -12.75 24.62 3.21
C ALA A 90 -12.58 25.60 4.37
N LEU A 91 -11.46 25.53 5.10
CA LEU A 91 -11.15 26.47 6.18
C LEU A 91 -11.09 27.92 5.67
N LYS A 92 -10.42 28.18 4.54
CA LYS A 92 -10.36 29.53 3.95
C LYS A 92 -11.74 30.06 3.58
N GLU A 93 -12.61 29.22 3.02
CA GLU A 93 -13.98 29.62 2.68
C GLU A 93 -14.85 29.85 3.91
N VAL A 94 -14.69 29.05 4.97
CA VAL A 94 -15.38 29.26 6.24
C VAL A 94 -14.96 30.57 6.92
N ILE A 95 -13.66 30.91 6.89
CA ILE A 95 -13.17 32.21 7.39
C ILE A 95 -13.88 33.36 6.66
N LYS A 96 -13.92 33.34 5.33
CA LYS A 96 -14.61 34.35 4.52
C LYS A 96 -16.12 34.40 4.80
N ALA A 97 -16.77 33.23 4.97
CA ALA A 97 -18.19 33.14 5.28
C ALA A 97 -18.50 33.75 6.65
N ASN A 98 -17.65 33.51 7.65
CA ASN A 98 -17.78 34.08 8.98
C ASN A 98 -17.68 35.61 8.95
N GLU A 99 -16.68 36.16 8.25
CA GLU A 99 -16.52 37.62 8.07
C GLU A 99 -17.75 38.26 7.41
N LYS A 100 -18.26 37.65 6.33
CA LYS A 100 -19.46 38.15 5.63
C LYS A 100 -20.70 38.07 6.52
N THR A 101 -20.86 37.01 7.30
CA THR A 101 -22.01 36.84 8.21
C THR A 101 -21.97 37.86 9.34
N GLU A 102 -20.80 38.15 9.89
CA GLU A 102 -20.62 39.23 10.87
C GLU A 102 -21.02 40.59 10.29
N LYS A 103 -20.65 40.87 9.03
CA LYS A 103 -21.05 42.10 8.34
C LYS A 103 -22.57 42.18 8.16
N VAL A 104 -23.23 41.07 7.80
CA VAL A 104 -24.69 41.00 7.68
C VAL A 104 -25.35 41.28 9.03
N ALA A 105 -24.89 40.64 10.12
CA ALA A 105 -25.42 40.88 11.47
C ALA A 105 -25.28 42.35 11.88
N LYS A 106 -24.12 42.98 11.65
CA LYS A 106 -23.89 44.42 11.90
C LYS A 106 -24.86 45.31 11.10
N ASN A 107 -25.07 44.99 9.83
CA ASN A 107 -26.00 45.74 8.97
C ASN A 107 -27.45 45.57 9.41
N CYS A 108 -27.88 44.35 9.77
CA CYS A 108 -29.21 44.08 10.32
C CYS A 108 -29.44 44.89 11.59
N THR A 109 -28.51 44.87 12.55
CA THR A 109 -28.60 45.68 13.79
C THR A 109 -28.78 47.17 13.48
N SER A 110 -28.00 47.70 12.54
CA SER A 110 -28.09 49.11 12.14
C SER A 110 -29.46 49.46 11.53
N VAL A 111 -29.97 48.61 10.63
CA VAL A 111 -31.29 48.78 10.02
C VAL A 111 -32.41 48.67 11.05
N THR A 112 -32.36 47.67 11.94
CA THR A 112 -33.34 47.49 13.02
C THR A 112 -33.39 48.71 13.92
N ASN A 113 -32.24 49.24 14.36
CA ASN A 113 -32.19 50.44 15.20
C ASN A 113 -32.79 51.67 14.52
N LYS A 114 -32.50 51.87 13.22
CA LYS A 114 -33.09 52.96 12.43
C LYS A 114 -34.60 52.78 12.22
N LEU A 115 -35.06 51.55 12.02
CA LEU A 115 -36.49 51.23 11.89
C LEU A 115 -37.25 51.47 13.19
N ILE A 116 -36.69 51.08 14.34
CA ILE A 116 -37.27 51.36 15.67
C ILE A 116 -37.47 52.87 15.84
N TYR A 117 -36.41 53.66 15.61
CA TYR A 117 -36.50 55.13 15.69
C TYR A 117 -37.57 55.70 14.73
N THR A 118 -37.60 55.21 13.50
CA THR A 118 -38.57 55.68 12.48
C THR A 118 -40.01 55.31 12.87
N ALA A 119 -40.23 54.09 13.36
CA ALA A 119 -41.54 53.64 13.84
C ALA A 119 -42.02 54.48 15.04
N GLU A 120 -41.13 54.79 15.97
CA GLU A 120 -41.45 55.70 17.08
C GLU A 120 -41.84 57.11 16.60
N MET A 121 -41.12 57.67 15.62
CA MET A 121 -41.45 58.97 15.05
C MET A 121 -42.81 58.96 14.36
N VAL A 122 -43.10 57.92 13.56
CA VAL A 122 -44.41 57.77 12.90
C VAL A 122 -45.53 57.62 13.93
N ASN A 123 -45.35 56.81 14.97
CA ASN A 123 -46.33 56.64 16.04
C ASN A 123 -46.58 57.95 16.82
N LYS A 124 -45.52 58.74 17.10
CA LYS A 124 -45.66 60.06 17.73
C LYS A 124 -46.42 61.04 16.83
N LEU A 125 -46.12 61.05 15.53
CA LEU A 125 -46.82 61.88 14.55
C LEU A 125 -48.30 61.48 14.42
N ALA A 126 -48.60 60.18 14.37
CA ALA A 126 -49.96 59.64 14.36
C ALA A 126 -50.77 60.17 15.55
N ASN A 127 -50.22 60.05 16.75
CA ASN A 127 -50.84 60.52 17.98
C ASN A 127 -51.04 62.05 17.99
N LEU A 128 -50.08 62.82 17.46
CA LEU A 128 -50.21 64.27 17.34
C LEU A 128 -51.36 64.66 16.40
N ILE A 129 -51.44 64.02 15.22
CA ILE A 129 -52.49 64.30 14.22
C ILE A 129 -53.87 63.96 14.78
N VAL A 130 -54.03 62.82 15.45
CA VAL A 130 -55.30 62.44 16.09
C VAL A 130 -55.72 63.47 17.14
N ARG A 131 -54.79 63.90 18.00
CA ARG A 131 -55.06 64.96 19.00
C ARG A 131 -55.43 66.29 18.33
N LYS A 132 -54.76 66.64 17.23
CA LYS A 132 -55.04 67.88 16.49
C LYS A 132 -56.38 67.83 15.76
N LYS A 133 -56.80 66.69 15.22
CA LYS A 133 -58.14 66.51 14.65
C LYS A 133 -59.23 66.77 15.68
N ALA A 134 -59.06 66.28 16.91
CA ALA A 134 -60.01 66.53 17.99
C ALA A 134 -60.17 68.03 18.32
N GLN A 135 -59.11 68.83 18.11
CA GLN A 135 -59.12 70.28 18.30
C GLN A 135 -59.55 71.06 17.05
N ASN A 136 -59.37 70.48 15.85
CA ASN A 136 -59.70 71.10 14.57
C ASN A 136 -60.35 70.07 13.62
N PRO A 137 -61.69 70.10 13.48
CA PRO A 137 -62.44 69.16 12.64
C PRO A 137 -62.07 69.18 11.14
N LEU A 138 -61.43 70.25 10.65
CA LEU A 138 -61.06 70.42 9.24
C LEU A 138 -59.90 69.52 8.79
N ILE A 139 -59.19 68.86 9.71
CA ILE A 139 -58.15 67.88 9.36
C ILE A 139 -58.80 66.68 8.67
N SER A 140 -58.25 66.20 7.55
CA SER A 140 -58.84 65.10 6.78
C SER A 140 -58.80 63.76 7.52
N ASP A 141 -59.91 63.01 7.50
CA ASP A 141 -59.98 61.64 8.04
C ASP A 141 -59.13 60.65 7.23
N GLN A 142 -58.90 60.96 5.95
CA GLN A 142 -57.99 60.20 5.09
C GLN A 142 -56.54 60.31 5.59
N LEU A 143 -56.13 61.49 6.06
CA LEU A 143 -54.80 61.69 6.65
C LEU A 143 -54.62 60.85 7.93
N ILE A 144 -55.65 60.79 8.78
CA ILE A 144 -55.64 59.97 10.00
C ILE A 144 -55.52 58.49 9.66
N THR A 145 -56.31 58.03 8.69
CA THR A 145 -56.28 56.65 8.21
C THR A 145 -54.90 56.28 7.66
N MET A 146 -54.32 57.14 6.82
CA MET A 146 -53.00 56.90 6.23
C MET A 146 -51.88 56.84 7.30
N VAL A 147 -51.86 57.77 8.24
CA VAL A 147 -50.80 57.81 9.26
C VAL A 147 -50.95 56.67 10.27
N THR A 148 -52.18 56.27 10.59
CA THR A 148 -52.44 55.08 11.44
C THR A 148 -51.96 53.80 10.74
N ALA A 149 -52.26 53.64 9.45
CA ALA A 149 -51.76 52.50 8.66
C ALA A 149 -50.23 52.50 8.55
N ALA A 150 -49.60 53.66 8.36
CA ALA A 150 -48.15 53.80 8.37
C ALA A 150 -47.53 53.38 9.71
N GLY A 151 -48.15 53.73 10.85
CA GLY A 151 -47.72 53.29 12.18
C GLY A 151 -47.78 51.77 12.34
N THR A 152 -48.90 51.15 11.96
CA THR A 152 -49.05 49.68 11.96
C THR A 152 -48.00 48.99 11.09
N ASN A 153 -47.80 49.48 9.86
CA ASN A 153 -46.81 48.93 8.94
C ASN A 153 -45.37 49.09 9.46
N ALA A 154 -45.05 50.23 10.09
CA ALA A 154 -43.73 50.45 10.69
C ALA A 154 -43.47 49.49 11.86
N ASN A 155 -44.46 49.27 12.74
CA ASN A 155 -44.33 48.31 13.85
C ASN A 155 -44.17 46.87 13.32
N ASN A 156 -44.90 46.49 12.27
CA ASN A 156 -44.73 45.19 11.62
C ASN A 156 -43.35 45.02 10.99
N ALA A 157 -42.81 46.07 10.35
CA ALA A 157 -41.46 46.07 9.78
C ALA A 157 -40.37 45.91 10.87
N VAL A 158 -40.53 46.56 12.02
CA VAL A 158 -39.65 46.38 13.19
C VAL A 158 -39.69 44.93 13.67
N ALA A 159 -40.87 44.35 13.84
CA ALA A 159 -41.03 42.96 14.27
C ALA A 159 -40.34 41.98 13.31
N LEU A 160 -40.54 42.13 12.00
CA LEU A 160 -39.89 41.30 10.99
C LEU A 160 -38.36 41.50 10.99
N SER A 161 -37.89 42.74 11.16
CA SER A 161 -36.47 43.04 11.22
C SER A 161 -35.78 42.42 12.46
N LEU A 162 -36.47 42.36 13.60
CA LEU A 162 -35.97 41.66 14.80
C LEU A 162 -35.86 40.15 14.58
N VAL A 163 -36.80 39.54 13.86
CA VAL A 163 -36.71 38.12 13.47
C VAL A 163 -35.50 37.90 12.55
N ALA A 164 -35.31 38.76 11.54
CA ALA A 164 -34.15 38.68 10.65
C ALA A 164 -32.82 38.86 11.40
N LEU A 165 -32.77 39.77 12.37
CA LEU A 165 -31.61 39.98 13.22
C LEU A 165 -31.28 38.75 14.07
N ASN A 166 -32.30 38.13 14.68
CA ASN A 166 -32.13 36.89 15.43
C ASN A 166 -31.56 35.77 14.53
N SER A 167 -32.11 35.59 13.33
CA SER A 167 -31.59 34.62 12.35
C SER A 167 -30.14 34.90 11.95
N ALA A 168 -29.76 36.18 11.80
CA ALA A 168 -28.38 36.56 11.51
C ALA A 168 -27.41 36.21 12.65
N PHE A 169 -27.83 36.36 13.92
CA PHE A 169 -27.02 35.95 15.07
C PHE A 169 -26.91 34.42 15.19
N VAL A 170 -27.99 33.68 14.93
CA VAL A 170 -27.94 32.21 14.88
C VAL A 170 -26.94 31.75 13.81
N ALA A 171 -27.01 32.31 12.60
CA ALA A 171 -26.07 32.00 11.52
C ALA A 171 -24.61 32.34 11.90
N GLN A 172 -24.39 33.47 12.58
CA GLN A 172 -23.06 33.86 13.06
C GLN A 172 -22.52 32.85 14.09
N SER A 173 -23.35 32.42 15.04
CA SER A 173 -22.96 31.44 16.05
C SER A 173 -22.55 30.13 15.39
N THR A 174 -23.39 29.60 14.49
CA THR A 174 -23.11 28.36 13.76
C THR A 174 -21.82 28.46 12.95
N ASN A 175 -21.57 29.60 12.29
CA ASN A 175 -20.33 29.78 11.51
C ASN A 175 -19.06 29.81 12.38
N LYS A 176 -19.13 30.32 13.62
CA LYS A 176 -18.01 30.25 14.57
C LYS A 176 -17.71 28.81 14.98
N ASP A 177 -18.74 27.99 15.18
CA ASP A 177 -18.56 26.58 15.52
C ASP A 177 -17.93 25.83 14.34
N VAL A 178 -18.43 26.05 13.12
CA VAL A 178 -17.87 25.46 11.90
C VAL A 178 -16.41 25.89 11.70
N LEU A 179 -16.04 27.15 11.98
CA LEU A 179 -14.66 27.63 11.89
C LEU A 179 -13.71 26.82 12.78
N ASN A 180 -14.10 26.57 14.03
CA ASN A 180 -13.29 25.78 14.96
C ASN A 180 -13.14 24.32 14.50
N ILE A 181 -14.24 23.72 14.01
CA ILE A 181 -14.25 22.36 13.48
C ILE A 181 -13.36 22.24 12.24
N SER A 182 -13.52 23.13 11.26
CA SER A 182 -12.68 23.14 10.05
C SER A 182 -11.21 23.42 10.37
N GLY A 183 -10.92 24.24 11.39
CA GLY A 183 -9.55 24.45 11.87
C GLY A 183 -8.92 23.17 12.42
N LEU A 184 -9.68 22.42 13.23
CA LEU A 184 -9.25 21.13 13.76
C LEU A 184 -9.10 20.07 12.66
N GLU A 185 -10.05 20.01 11.72
CA GLU A 185 -10.01 19.12 10.56
C GLU A 185 -8.74 19.34 9.75
N ASN A 186 -8.45 20.59 9.38
CA ASN A 186 -7.24 20.96 8.65
C ASN A 186 -5.97 20.59 9.41
N LEU A 187 -5.92 20.80 10.73
CA LEU A 187 -4.78 20.38 11.54
C LEU A 187 -4.60 18.86 11.54
N GLN A 188 -5.69 18.10 11.65
CA GLN A 188 -5.64 16.64 11.68
C GLN A 188 -5.29 16.05 10.32
N SER A 189 -5.79 16.60 9.21
CA SER A 189 -5.46 16.15 7.86
C SER A 189 -3.98 16.37 7.54
N VAL A 190 -3.41 17.52 7.93
CA VAL A 190 -1.96 17.78 7.85
C VAL A 190 -1.16 16.76 8.67
N LYS A 191 -1.57 16.49 9.92
CA LYS A 191 -0.88 15.51 10.78
C LYS A 191 -0.94 14.10 10.21
N LEU A 192 -2.08 13.68 9.68
CA LEU A 192 -2.26 12.38 9.04
C LEU A 192 -1.33 12.23 7.83
N TYR A 193 -1.35 13.20 6.92
CA TYR A 193 -0.49 13.19 5.74
C TYR A 193 0.99 13.08 6.13
N ASN A 194 1.45 13.96 7.04
CA ASN A 194 2.84 13.95 7.49
C ASN A 194 3.24 12.62 8.16
N LYS A 195 2.33 12.00 8.92
CA LYS A 195 2.57 10.70 9.57
C LYS A 195 2.68 9.54 8.56
N LEU A 196 2.01 9.64 7.42
CA LEU A 196 2.11 8.62 6.38
C LEU A 196 3.43 8.69 5.61
N ILE A 197 3.98 9.89 5.40
CA ILE A 197 5.11 10.09 4.48
C ILE A 197 6.46 10.40 5.14
N ASN A 198 6.48 10.91 6.37
CA ASN A 198 7.68 11.55 6.91
C ASN A 198 8.10 10.99 8.26
N ASP A 199 9.23 10.30 8.24
CA ASP A 199 9.86 9.69 9.41
C ASP A 199 10.38 10.74 10.41
N ASN A 200 10.68 11.96 9.95
CA ASN A 200 11.33 13.03 10.74
C ASN A 200 10.38 14.14 11.21
N LEU A 201 9.19 14.26 10.60
CA LEU A 201 8.21 15.30 10.98
C LEU A 201 7.25 14.84 12.08
N THR A 202 7.34 13.58 12.50
CA THR A 202 6.55 13.08 13.62
C THR A 202 7.45 12.83 14.81
N SER A 203 6.96 13.10 16.03
CA SER A 203 7.66 12.78 17.28
C SER A 203 7.69 11.27 17.58
N SER A 204 7.43 10.44 16.57
CA SER A 204 7.37 8.99 16.66
C SER A 204 8.78 8.41 16.54
N PRO A 205 9.19 7.48 17.41
CA PRO A 205 10.44 6.74 17.23
C PRO A 205 10.36 5.72 16.08
N TYR A 206 9.17 5.50 15.52
CA TYR A 206 8.93 4.54 14.45
C TYR A 206 8.92 5.21 13.07
N LYS A 207 9.48 4.50 12.08
CA LYS A 207 9.37 4.85 10.65
C LYS A 207 7.90 4.95 10.23
N SER A 208 7.64 5.80 9.24
CA SER A 208 6.34 5.93 8.61
C SER A 208 5.92 4.63 7.94
N LEU A 209 4.60 4.44 7.82
CA LEU A 209 4.06 3.25 7.18
C LEU A 209 4.50 3.15 5.71
N ASN A 210 4.70 4.28 5.03
CA ASN A 210 5.26 4.30 3.69
C ASN A 210 6.69 3.74 3.65
N THR A 211 7.58 4.19 4.55
CA THR A 211 8.95 3.66 4.61
C THR A 211 8.95 2.17 4.95
N LEU A 212 8.14 1.73 5.91
CA LEU A 212 8.06 0.31 6.29
C LEU A 212 7.61 -0.59 5.15
N LEU A 213 6.63 -0.16 4.35
CA LEU A 213 6.14 -0.92 3.20
C LEU A 213 7.16 -0.96 2.06
N ASN A 214 7.89 0.14 1.82
CA ASN A 214 8.98 0.17 0.85
C ASN A 214 10.15 -0.73 1.30
N ASP A 215 10.52 -0.69 2.58
CA ASP A 215 11.54 -1.60 3.16
C ASP A 215 11.12 -3.07 3.00
N ALA A 216 9.86 -3.39 3.28
CA ALA A 216 9.32 -4.74 3.11
C ALA A 216 9.35 -5.20 1.65
N TYR A 217 9.02 -4.32 0.70
CA TYR A 217 9.14 -4.62 -0.73
C TYR A 217 10.60 -4.87 -1.14
N ASN A 218 11.52 -4.01 -0.72
CA ASN A 218 12.95 -4.19 -1.00
C ASN A 218 13.49 -5.50 -0.42
N PHE A 219 13.06 -5.86 0.79
CA PHE A 219 13.42 -7.15 1.39
C PHE A 219 12.86 -8.33 0.58
N ALA A 220 11.60 -8.26 0.14
CA ALA A 220 10.99 -9.30 -0.68
C ALA A 220 11.70 -9.48 -2.04
N VAL A 221 12.16 -8.38 -2.66
CA VAL A 221 12.98 -8.43 -3.87
C VAL A 221 14.31 -9.14 -3.61
N LEU A 222 15.01 -8.79 -2.54
CA LEU A 222 16.29 -9.43 -2.17
C LEU A 222 16.13 -10.94 -1.91
N GLU A 223 15.06 -11.35 -1.24
CA GLU A 223 14.79 -12.77 -0.99
C GLU A 223 14.45 -13.52 -2.29
N PHE A 224 13.67 -12.92 -3.18
CA PHE A 224 13.40 -13.49 -4.52
C PHE A 224 14.71 -13.72 -5.29
N ASP A 225 15.58 -12.71 -5.34
CA ASP A 225 16.85 -12.79 -6.08
C ASP A 225 17.76 -13.89 -5.52
N LYS A 226 17.82 -14.04 -4.18
CA LYS A 226 18.56 -15.11 -3.52
C LYS A 226 18.01 -16.49 -3.89
N MET A 227 16.69 -16.68 -3.86
CA MET A 227 16.06 -17.96 -4.20
C MET A 227 16.25 -18.30 -5.67
N GLN A 228 16.15 -17.31 -6.56
CA GLN A 228 16.38 -17.50 -7.99
C GLN A 228 17.83 -17.90 -8.27
N LYS A 229 18.80 -17.28 -7.59
CA LYS A 229 20.21 -17.68 -7.69
C LYS A 229 20.43 -19.11 -7.21
N ALA A 230 19.91 -19.48 -6.04
CA ALA A 230 20.06 -20.83 -5.49
C ALA A 230 19.40 -21.91 -6.38
N TYR A 231 18.23 -21.61 -6.96
CA TYR A 231 17.56 -22.46 -7.94
C TYR A 231 18.45 -22.68 -9.18
N ASN A 232 18.95 -21.61 -9.78
CA ASN A 232 19.79 -21.68 -10.98
C ASN A 232 21.10 -22.43 -10.73
N GLU A 233 21.76 -22.19 -9.59
CA GLU A 233 22.98 -22.91 -9.21
C GLU A 233 22.72 -24.41 -9.04
N THR A 234 21.61 -24.79 -8.41
CA THR A 234 21.22 -26.20 -8.21
C THR A 234 20.86 -26.87 -9.54
N LEU A 235 20.15 -26.16 -10.42
CA LEU A 235 19.82 -26.64 -11.77
C LEU A 235 21.11 -26.92 -12.58
N ASN A 236 22.09 -26.02 -12.50
CA ASN A 236 23.37 -26.21 -13.16
C ASN A 236 24.12 -27.43 -12.60
N GLN A 237 24.16 -27.61 -11.28
CA GLN A 237 24.76 -28.79 -10.66
C GLN A 237 24.05 -30.09 -11.10
N LEU A 238 22.72 -30.08 -11.15
CA LEU A 238 21.92 -31.21 -11.60
C LEU A 238 22.24 -31.58 -13.06
N ASN A 239 22.31 -30.58 -13.95
CA ASN A 239 22.65 -30.80 -15.36
C ASN A 239 24.04 -31.42 -15.52
N LEU A 240 25.04 -30.93 -14.77
CA LEU A 240 26.39 -31.48 -14.79
C LEU A 240 26.41 -32.93 -14.29
N LYS A 241 25.75 -33.22 -13.15
CA LYS A 241 25.75 -34.57 -12.58
C LYS A 241 24.93 -35.57 -13.38
N THR A 242 23.89 -35.12 -14.05
CA THR A 242 23.14 -35.92 -15.03
C THR A 242 24.02 -36.28 -16.23
N SER A 243 24.85 -35.35 -16.70
CA SER A 243 25.82 -35.62 -17.76
C SER A 243 26.88 -36.64 -17.33
N ASP A 244 27.43 -36.50 -16.11
CA ASP A 244 28.39 -37.46 -15.54
C ASP A 244 27.77 -38.86 -15.40
N LEU A 245 26.54 -38.94 -14.88
CA LEU A 245 25.77 -40.19 -14.75
C LEU A 245 25.59 -40.88 -16.11
N ASN A 246 25.20 -40.13 -17.14
CA ASN A 246 25.03 -40.67 -18.49
C ASN A 246 26.33 -41.27 -19.02
N LYS A 247 27.48 -40.61 -18.80
CA LYS A 247 28.80 -41.15 -19.19
C LYS A 247 29.13 -42.43 -18.43
N ALA A 248 28.91 -42.45 -17.11
CA ALA A 248 29.17 -43.63 -16.29
C ALA A 248 28.28 -44.82 -16.69
N GLN A 249 27.00 -44.58 -17.00
CA GLN A 249 26.07 -45.61 -17.50
C GLN A 249 26.52 -46.18 -18.85
N ILE A 250 27.03 -45.34 -19.77
CA ILE A 250 27.60 -45.80 -21.04
C ILE A 250 28.84 -46.66 -20.79
N ASN A 251 29.74 -46.22 -19.91
CA ASN A 251 30.94 -46.98 -19.55
C ASN A 251 30.59 -48.35 -18.94
N LEU A 252 29.64 -48.37 -18.00
CA LEU A 252 29.15 -49.62 -17.39
C LEU A 252 28.59 -50.58 -18.44
N LYS A 253 27.74 -50.10 -19.36
CA LYS A 253 27.20 -50.92 -20.45
C LYS A 253 28.30 -51.48 -21.35
N SER A 254 29.34 -50.69 -21.62
CA SER A 254 30.52 -51.12 -22.39
C SER A 254 31.27 -52.25 -21.66
N LEU A 255 31.56 -52.08 -20.37
CA LEU A 255 32.26 -53.07 -19.55
C LEU A 255 31.45 -54.36 -19.38
N GLN A 256 30.13 -54.26 -19.18
CA GLN A 256 29.22 -55.41 -19.11
C GLN A 256 29.21 -56.20 -20.43
N SER A 257 29.22 -55.50 -21.57
CA SER A 257 29.31 -56.13 -22.89
C SER A 257 30.66 -56.84 -23.08
N GLY A 258 31.75 -56.20 -22.65
CA GLY A 258 33.09 -56.81 -22.64
C GLY A 258 33.17 -58.06 -21.76
N LEU A 259 32.56 -58.04 -20.58
CA LEU A 259 32.49 -59.18 -19.66
C LEU A 259 31.69 -60.34 -20.24
N ALA A 260 30.55 -60.06 -20.88
CA ALA A 260 29.77 -61.07 -21.58
C ALA A 260 30.58 -61.72 -22.72
N ALA A 261 31.29 -60.91 -23.52
CA ALA A 261 32.15 -61.40 -24.58
C ALA A 261 33.32 -62.26 -24.05
N ALA A 262 33.98 -61.83 -22.97
CA ALA A 262 35.07 -62.57 -22.33
C ALA A 262 34.61 -63.91 -21.75
N ASN A 263 33.43 -63.95 -21.13
CA ASN A 263 32.80 -65.18 -20.65
C ASN A 263 32.48 -66.15 -21.80
N ALA A 264 31.87 -65.65 -22.89
CA ALA A 264 31.56 -66.47 -24.06
C ALA A 264 32.83 -67.04 -24.71
N ALA A 265 33.90 -66.25 -24.81
CA ALA A 265 35.19 -66.70 -25.34
C ALA A 265 35.89 -67.72 -24.43
N ALA A 266 35.69 -67.65 -23.11
CA ALA A 266 36.21 -68.63 -22.17
C ALA A 266 35.47 -69.98 -22.23
N LEU A 267 34.17 -69.97 -22.59
CA LEU A 267 33.34 -71.17 -22.75
C LEU A 267 33.54 -71.88 -24.11
N ALA A 268 33.93 -71.14 -25.15
CA ALA A 268 34.14 -71.65 -26.50
C ALA A 268 35.53 -72.29 -26.74
N SER A 269 36.36 -72.36 -25.70
CA SER A 269 37.78 -72.74 -25.76
C SER A 269 38.14 -73.84 -24.78
#